data_AF-Q5ZHY8-F1
#
_entry.id   AF-Q5ZHY8-F1
#
_cell.length_a   1.000
_cell.length_b   1.000
_cell.length_c   1.000
_cell.angle_alpha   90.00
_cell.angle_beta   90.00
_cell.angle_gamma   90.00
#
_symmetry.space_group_name_H-M   'P 1'
#
loop_
_entity.id
_entity.type
_entity.pdbx_description
1 polymer ?
#
loop_
_entity_poly.entity_id
_entity_poly.type
_entity_poly.pdbx_seq_one_letter_code
_entity_poly.pdbx_strand_id
1 'polypeptide(L)' 'MASVFRSEEMSLMQLFLQVEAAYCCVAELGDLGLVQFRDLNANVSSFQRKFVNEVRRCESLERILRFLENEMEDAGR' A
#
# COMPACT_ATOMS: atom_id res chain seq x y z
N MET A 1 9.52 9.56 20.66
CA MET A 1 9.39 9.52 22.14
C MET A 1 8.24 10.47 22.43
N ALA A 2 7.08 9.92 22.81
CA ALA A 2 5.78 10.58 22.63
C ALA A 2 5.73 12.02 23.18
N SER A 3 5.51 12.99 22.30
CA SER A 3 5.25 14.39 22.66
C SER A 3 3.76 14.59 22.91
N VAL A 4 3.37 14.66 24.19
CA VAL A 4 1.96 14.78 24.59
C VAL A 4 1.43 16.22 24.45
N PHE A 5 2.33 17.21 24.32
CA PHE A 5 1.99 18.64 24.37
C PHE A 5 2.06 19.37 23.02
N ARG A 6 2.86 18.87 22.08
CA ARG A 6 3.09 19.42 20.73
C ARG A 6 3.33 18.29 19.74
N SER A 7 3.24 18.55 18.44
CA SER A 7 3.59 17.58 17.40
C SER A 7 5.07 17.20 17.46
N GLU A 8 5.41 15.97 17.09
CA GLU A 8 6.80 15.57 16.90
C GLU A 8 7.40 16.29 15.67
N GLU A 9 8.71 16.52 15.69
CA GLU A 9 9.46 17.07 14.57
C GLU A 9 9.37 16.12 13.36
N MET A 10 9.01 16.67 12.21
CA MET A 10 8.87 15.93 10.95
C MET A 10 9.98 16.29 9.98
N SER A 11 10.43 15.32 9.19
CA SER A 11 11.42 15.55 8.13
C SER A 11 10.90 15.05 6.78
N LEU A 12 11.15 15.84 5.74
CA LEU A 12 10.87 15.44 4.36
C LEU A 12 12.13 14.82 3.76
N MET A 13 12.01 13.57 3.35
CA MET A 13 13.10 12.79 2.77
C MET A 13 12.76 12.42 1.32
N GLN A 14 13.78 12.28 0.47
CA GLN A 14 13.64 11.79 -0.90
C GLN A 14 14.25 10.40 -1.02
N LEU A 15 13.46 9.46 -1.53
CA LEU A 15 13.85 8.05 -1.67
C LEU A 15 14.17 7.75 -3.14
N PHE A 16 15.34 7.17 -3.39
CA PHE A 16 15.74 6.68 -4.71
C PHE A 16 15.86 5.16 -4.65
N LEU A 17 15.02 4.46 -5.41
CA LEU A 17 14.95 3.00 -5.40
C LEU A 17 15.19 2.45 -6.81
N GLN A 18 15.97 1.37 -6.88
CA GLN A 18 16.03 0.53 -8.06
C GLN A 18 14.77 -0.34 -8.14
N VAL A 19 14.25 -0.56 -9.35
CA VAL A 19 12.96 -1.23 -9.59
C VAL A 19 12.90 -2.62 -8.96
N GLU A 20 14.00 -3.38 -9.01
CA GLU A 20 14.09 -4.73 -8.47
C GLU A 20 14.02 -4.77 -6.94
N ALA A 21 14.58 -3.77 -6.27
CA ALA A 21 14.56 -3.66 -4.81
C ALA A 21 13.31 -2.93 -4.28
N ALA A 22 12.59 -2.22 -5.15
CA ALA A 22 11.53 -1.31 -4.73
C ALA A 22 10.39 -2.01 -3.97
N TYR A 23 10.03 -3.22 -4.39
CA TYR A 23 8.98 -4.00 -3.70
C TYR A 23 9.37 -4.31 -2.26
N CYS A 24 10.55 -4.91 -2.04
CA CYS A 24 11.01 -5.29 -0.71
C CYS A 24 11.20 -4.05 0.18
N CYS A 25 11.82 -2.98 -0.33
CA CYS A 25 12.02 -1.77 0.45
C CYS A 25 10.69 -1.13 0.89
N VAL A 26 9.69 -1.08 0.01
CA VAL A 26 8.38 -0.51 0.36
C VAL A 26 7.61 -1.41 1.34
N ALA A 27 7.73 -2.73 1.22
CA ALA A 27 7.14 -3.67 2.18
C ALA A 27 7.69 -3.45 3.59
N GLU A 28 9.02 -3.42 3.75
CA GLU A 28 9.68 -3.16 5.04
C GLU A 28 9.31 -1.79 5.63
N LEU A 29 9.22 -0.76 4.78
CA LEU A 29 8.77 0.57 5.21
C LEU A 29 7.31 0.56 5.69
N GLY A 30 6.45 -0.26 5.05
CA GLY A 30 5.08 -0.48 5.46
C GLY A 30 4.99 -1.17 6.82
N ASP A 31 5.81 -2.19 7.05
CA ASP A 31 5.86 -2.94 8.31
C ASP A 31 6.38 -2.08 9.48
N LEU A 32 7.33 -1.17 9.21
CA LEU A 32 7.78 -0.18 10.20
C LEU A 32 6.68 0.81 10.57
N GLY A 33 5.84 1.23 9.62
CA GLY A 33 4.70 2.12 9.87
C GLY A 33 5.05 3.56 10.27
N LEU A 34 6.29 4.01 10.02
CA LEU A 34 6.80 5.32 10.43
C LEU A 34 6.83 6.38 9.31
N VAL A 35 6.47 6.00 8.09
CA VAL A 35 6.63 6.84 6.89
C VAL A 35 5.28 7.20 6.28
N GLN A 36 5.10 8.47 5.96
CA GLN A 36 3.96 8.96 5.18
C GLN A 36 4.41 9.35 3.76
N PHE A 37 3.90 8.65 2.75
CA PHE A 37 4.18 8.97 1.35
C PHE A 37 3.34 10.16 0.86
N ARG A 38 3.94 11.00 0.01
CA ARG A 38 3.24 12.07 -0.72
C ARG A 38 3.02 11.64 -2.17
N ASP A 39 1.83 11.91 -2.70
CA ASP A 39 1.54 11.65 -4.11
C ASP A 39 2.23 12.69 -5.00
N LEU A 40 3.31 12.26 -5.67
CA LEU A 40 4.03 13.08 -6.64
C LEU A 40 3.33 13.16 -8.00
N ASN A 41 2.37 12.27 -8.27
CA ASN A 41 1.68 12.13 -9.56
C ASN A 41 0.19 12.50 -9.44
N ALA A 42 -0.14 13.49 -8.61
CA ALA A 42 -1.52 13.90 -8.33
C ALA A 42 -2.30 14.38 -9.56
N ASN A 43 -1.59 14.84 -10.59
CA ASN A 43 -2.14 15.25 -11.89
C ASN A 43 -2.40 14.08 -12.86
N VAL A 44 -1.91 12.87 -12.55
CA VAL A 44 -2.07 11.69 -13.40
C VAL A 44 -3.30 10.92 -12.96
N SER A 45 -4.21 10.68 -13.92
CA SER A 45 -5.40 9.85 -13.72
C SER A 45 -5.02 8.45 -13.24
N SER A 46 -5.83 7.87 -12.35
CA SER A 46 -5.62 6.54 -11.78
C SER A 46 -5.42 5.46 -12.84
N PHE A 47 -6.12 5.56 -13.97
CA PHE A 47 -6.04 4.63 -15.10
C PHE A 47 -4.72 4.68 -15.88
N GLN A 48 -3.99 5.80 -15.79
CA GLN A 48 -2.74 6.02 -16.50
C GLN A 48 -1.51 5.78 -15.61
N ARG A 49 -1.72 5.41 -14.34
CA ARG A 49 -0.63 5.15 -13.40
C ARG A 49 0.09 3.85 -13.77
N LYS A 50 1.41 3.84 -13.54
CA LYS A 50 2.32 2.76 -13.94
C LYS A 50 1.87 1.36 -13.48
N PHE A 51 1.36 1.24 -12.25
CA PHE A 51 1.04 -0.05 -11.62
C PHE A 51 -0.46 -0.41 -11.62
N VAL A 52 -1.25 0.17 -12.54
CA VAL A 52 -2.71 -0.02 -12.57
C VAL A 52 -3.10 -1.49 -12.83
N ASN A 53 -2.32 -2.22 -13.61
CA ASN A 53 -2.63 -3.61 -13.95
C ASN A 53 -2.42 -4.54 -12.76
N GLU A 54 -1.39 -4.29 -11.98
CA GLU A 54 -1.06 -5.02 -10.76
C GLU A 54 -2.14 -4.79 -9.69
N VAL A 55 -2.60 -3.54 -9.52
CA VAL A 55 -3.71 -3.22 -8.60
C VAL A 55 -4.98 -3.97 -9.01
N ARG A 56 -5.35 -3.93 -10.29
CA ARG A 56 -6.53 -4.65 -10.81
C ARG A 56 -6.45 -6.16 -10.64
N ARG A 57 -5.24 -6.72 -10.77
CA ARG A 57 -5.01 -8.15 -10.53
C ARG A 57 -5.26 -8.49 -9.06
N CYS A 58 -4.76 -7.67 -8.13
CA CYS A 58 -5.03 -7.84 -6.70
C CYS A 58 -6.52 -7.74 -6.38
N GLU A 59 -7.23 -6.73 -6.92
CA GLU A 59 -8.68 -6.59 -6.73
C GLU A 59 -9.46 -7.81 -7.24
N SER A 60 -9.04 -8.39 -8.37
CA SER A 60 -9.68 -9.57 -8.94
C SER A 60 -9.46 -10.81 -8.06
N LEU A 61 -8.25 -10.99 -7.54
CA LEU A 61 -7.93 -12.07 -6.61
C LEU A 61 -8.68 -11.92 -5.28
N GLU A 62 -8.78 -10.71 -4.76
CA GLU A 62 -9.55 -10.42 -3.54
C GLU A 62 -11.03 -10.79 -3.69
N ARG A 63 -11.64 -10.53 -4.87
CA ARG A 63 -13.02 -10.95 -5.14
C ARG A 63 -13.18 -12.47 -5.12
N ILE A 64 -12.21 -13.21 -5.66
CA ILE A 64 -12.21 -14.67 -5.64
C ILE A 64 -12.08 -15.17 -4.20
N LEU A 65 -11.16 -14.59 -3.42
CA LEU A 65 -10.97 -14.95 -2.01
C LEU A 65 -12.24 -14.71 -1.19
N ARG A 66 -12.87 -13.55 -1.33
CA ARG A 66 -14.15 -13.26 -0.64
C ARG A 66 -15.26 -14.23 -1.03
N PHE A 67 -15.34 -14.62 -2.30
CA PHE A 67 -16.30 -15.63 -2.74
C PHE A 67 -16.04 -16.97 -2.05
N LEU A 68 -14.78 -17.42 -2.00
CA LEU A 68 -14.40 -18.66 -1.34
C LEU A 68 -14.68 -18.62 0.16
N GLU A 69 -14.39 -17.51 0.83
CA GLU A 69 -14.70 -17.30 2.25
C GLU A 69 -16.21 -17.46 2.51
N ASN A 70 -17.06 -16.84 1.68
CA ASN A 70 -18.52 -16.98 1.80
C ASN A 70 -18.99 -18.43 1.62
N GLU A 71 -18.50 -19.13 0.59
CA GLU A 71 -18.86 -20.53 0.34
C GLU A 71 -18.40 -21.45 1.49
N MET A 72 -17.26 -21.16 2.11
CA MET A 72 -16.76 -21.90 3.27
C MET A 72 -17.63 -21.66 4.52
N GLU A 73 -18.08 -20.42 4.73
CA GLU A 73 -19.01 -20.08 5.82
C GLU A 73 -20.37 -20.75 5.63
N ASP A 74 -20.88 -20.78 4.40
CA ASP A 74 -22.16 -21.42 4.06
C ASP A 74 -22.08 -22.95 4.14
N ALA A 75 -20.98 -23.58 3.73
CA ALA A 75 -20.76 -25.02 3.84
C ALA A 75 -20.44 -25.50 5.27
N GLY A 76 -20.01 -24.58 6.15
CA GLY A 76 -19.74 -24.85 7.57
C GLY A 76 -20.98 -24.77 8.47
N ARG A 77 -22.14 -24.39 7.93
CA ARG A 77 -23.47 -24.45 8.57
C ARG A 77 -24.23 -25.71 8.17
#